data_AF-A0A163TGW3-F1
#
_entry.id   AF-A0A163TGW3-F1
#
_cell.length_a   1.000
_cell.length_b   1.000
_cell.length_c   1.000
_cell.angle_alpha   90.00
_cell.angle_beta   90.00
_cell.angle_gamma   90.00
#
_symmetry.space_group_name_H-M   'P 1'
#
loop_
_entity.id
_entity.type
_entity.pdbx_description
1 polymer ?
#
loop_
_entity_poly.entity_id
_entity_poly.type
_entity_poly.pdbx_seq_one_letter_code
_entity_poly.pdbx_strand_id
1 'polypeptide(L)'
;MAGFPTYGRFFYLARAALNPPTSLCKKLFPTIGEWHDRQAAKELNPGNPIQPTVTENAFEQVIMMFRKSFIHDSVLMMELYPCYPIWQHSIFSDPAYLSFKRQVHIIA
;
A
#
# COMPACT_ATOMS: atom_id res chain seq x y z
N MET A 1 -0.43 15.14 17.63
CA MET A 1 0.26 14.36 16.57
C MET A 1 -0.06 12.90 16.80
N ALA A 2 -0.76 12.22 15.88
CA ALA A 2 -1.06 10.77 15.81
C ALA A 2 -0.64 9.84 16.99
N GLY A 3 -1.01 10.16 18.24
CA GLY A 3 -0.57 9.43 19.45
C GLY A 3 0.90 9.62 19.89
N PHE A 4 1.73 10.40 19.20
CA PHE A 4 3.14 10.61 19.56
C PHE A 4 3.31 11.67 20.67
N PRO A 5 4.29 11.49 21.60
CA PRO A 5 4.65 12.51 22.56
C PRO A 5 5.04 13.83 21.88
N THR A 6 4.62 14.96 22.46
CA THR A 6 4.95 16.30 21.95
C THR A 6 6.42 16.66 22.19
N TYR A 7 7.09 15.98 23.12
CA TYR A 7 8.52 16.14 23.40
C TYR A 7 9.33 15.06 22.69
N GLY A 8 9.98 15.45 21.59
CA GLY A 8 10.92 14.62 20.84
C GLY A 8 10.59 14.53 19.34
N ARG A 9 11.61 14.43 18.50
CA ARG A 9 11.47 14.21 17.04
C ARG A 9 11.21 12.74 16.69
N PHE A 10 10.64 11.98 17.61
CA PHE A 10 10.39 10.54 17.42
C PHE A 10 9.06 10.35 16.71
N PHE A 11 9.07 10.57 15.39
CA PHE A 11 7.93 10.32 14.49
C PHE A 11 8.01 8.97 13.79
N TYR A 12 8.92 8.10 14.22
CA TYR A 12 9.20 6.84 13.55
C TYR A 12 8.45 5.69 14.21
N LEU A 13 7.44 5.17 13.50
CA LEU A 13 6.92 3.83 13.74
C LEU A 13 7.83 2.85 13.01
N ALA A 14 8.52 1.99 13.77
CA ALA A 14 9.19 0.85 13.18
C ALA A 14 8.14 -0.02 12.46
N ARG A 15 8.23 -0.10 11.13
CA ARG A 15 7.43 -1.08 10.39
C ARG A 15 8.02 -2.47 10.64
N ALA A 16 7.20 -3.51 10.54
CA ALA A 16 7.69 -4.87 10.77
C ALA A 16 8.76 -5.27 9.75
N ALA A 17 9.57 -6.26 10.11
CA ALA A 17 10.71 -6.73 9.33
C ALA A 17 10.35 -7.30 7.94
N LEU A 18 9.08 -7.64 7.72
CA LEU A 18 8.59 -8.25 6.48
C LEU A 18 7.80 -7.26 5.63
N ASN A 19 8.26 -7.08 4.38
CA ASN A 19 7.51 -6.32 3.39
C ASN A 19 6.58 -7.25 2.59
N PRO A 20 5.31 -6.84 2.34
CA PRO A 20 4.43 -7.62 1.49
C PRO A 20 4.97 -7.69 0.04
N PRO A 21 4.74 -8.81 -0.69
CA PRO A 21 5.21 -8.95 -2.06
C PRO A 21 4.71 -7.82 -2.96
N THR A 22 5.59 -7.24 -3.80
CA THR A 22 5.23 -6.16 -4.73
C THR A 22 4.13 -6.59 -5.70
N SER A 23 4.17 -7.84 -6.18
CA SER A 23 3.14 -8.41 -7.06
C SER A 23 1.76 -8.43 -6.39
N LEU A 24 1.70 -8.71 -5.08
CA LEU A 24 0.47 -8.67 -4.30
C LEU A 24 0.00 -7.23 -4.09
N CYS A 25 0.90 -6.30 -3.75
CA CYS A 25 0.55 -4.88 -3.60
C CYS A 25 -0.04 -4.27 -4.88
N LYS A 26 0.47 -4.67 -6.06
CA LYS A 26 -0.04 -4.20 -7.36
C LYS A 26 -1.47 -4.68 -7.65
N LYS A 27 -1.94 -5.77 -7.04
CA LYS A 27 -3.33 -6.25 -7.17
C LYS A 27 -4.34 -5.36 -6.45
N LEU A 28 -3.90 -4.59 -5.46
CA LEU A 28 -4.74 -3.62 -4.75
C LEU A 28 -4.76 -2.30 -5.55
N PHE A 29 -5.93 -1.76 -5.90
CA PHE A 29 -6.09 -0.56 -6.74
C PHE A 29 -5.34 -0.61 -8.08
N PRO A 30 -5.45 -1.68 -8.89
CA PRO A 30 -4.52 -1.97 -10.00
C PRO A 30 -4.32 -0.80 -10.98
N THR A 31 -5.36 0.00 -11.21
CA THR A 31 -5.36 1.16 -12.12
C THR A 31 -4.28 2.20 -11.78
N ILE A 32 -3.82 2.32 -10.52
CA ILE A 32 -2.73 3.27 -10.19
C ILE A 32 -1.41 2.90 -10.90
N GLY A 33 -1.17 1.62 -11.19
CA GLY A 33 0.01 1.23 -11.98
C GLY A 33 -0.08 1.76 -13.42
N GLU A 34 -1.26 1.63 -14.02
CA GLU A 34 -1.53 2.13 -15.36
C GLU A 34 -1.45 3.67 -15.42
N TRP A 35 -1.98 4.37 -14.42
CA TRP A 35 -1.87 5.83 -14.33
C TRP A 35 -0.41 6.28 -14.23
N HIS A 36 0.38 5.63 -13.39
CA HIS A 36 1.80 5.92 -13.26
C HIS A 36 2.56 5.72 -14.59
N ASP A 37 2.28 4.63 -15.32
CA ASP A 37 2.90 4.37 -16.63
C ASP A 37 2.47 5.43 -17.67
N ARG A 38 1.19 5.84 -17.65
CA ARG A 38 0.68 6.93 -18.49
C ARG A 38 1.34 8.27 -18.17
N GLN A 39 1.66 8.55 -16.91
CA GLN A 39 2.39 9.75 -16.52
C GLN A 39 3.82 9.73 -17.07
N ALA A 40 4.55 8.61 -16.90
CA ALA A 40 5.89 8.46 -17.46
C ALA A 40 5.90 8.66 -18.99
N ALA A 41 4.87 8.19 -19.69
CA ALA A 41 4.72 8.40 -21.13
C ALA A 41 4.42 9.86 -21.54
N LYS A 42 3.74 10.63 -20.67
CA LYS A 42 3.50 12.08 -20.90
C LYS A 42 4.78 12.89 -20.73
N GLU A 43 5.63 12.56 -19.76
CA GLU A 43 6.94 13.22 -19.58
C GLU A 43 7.85 13.05 -20.81
N LEU A 44 7.72 11.93 -21.52
CA LEU A 44 8.46 11.66 -22.77
C LEU A 44 7.95 12.45 -23.99
N ASN A 45 6.80 13.12 -23.89
CA ASN A 45 6.20 13.93 -24.97
C ASN A 45 6.02 15.40 -24.55
N PRO A 46 7.08 16.24 -24.65
CA PRO A 46 7.08 17.61 -24.15
C PRO A 46 6.11 18.58 -24.86
N GLY A 47 5.48 18.16 -25.97
CA GLY A 47 4.48 18.96 -26.71
C GLY A 47 3.04 18.81 -26.20
N ASN A 48 2.80 18.01 -25.15
CA ASN A 48 1.47 17.84 -24.58
C ASN A 48 1.08 19.07 -23.71
N PRO A 49 -0.02 19.79 -24.02
CA PRO A 49 -0.43 20.97 -23.24
C PRO A 49 -0.95 20.65 -21.83
N ILE A 50 -1.19 19.38 -21.50
CA ILE A 50 -1.65 18.97 -20.17
C ILE A 50 -0.47 18.96 -19.20
N GLN A 51 -0.39 19.98 -18.36
CA GLN A 51 0.56 20.05 -17.24
C GLN A 51 0.35 18.85 -16.28
N PRO A 52 1.42 18.17 -15.81
CA PRO A 52 1.30 17.20 -14.73
C PRO A 52 0.72 17.87 -13.48
N THR A 53 -0.45 17.43 -13.02
CA THR A 53 -1.07 17.97 -11.81
C THR A 53 -0.32 17.45 -10.58
N VAL A 54 0.33 18.33 -9.82
CA VAL A 54 1.08 17.97 -8.59
C VAL A 54 0.23 17.12 -7.62
N THR A 55 -1.07 17.39 -7.53
CA THR A 55 -2.01 16.64 -6.69
C THR A 55 -2.22 15.19 -7.15
N GLU A 56 -2.26 14.93 -8.47
CA GLU A 56 -2.44 13.58 -9.02
C GLU A 56 -1.23 12.70 -8.65
N ASN A 57 -0.02 13.22 -8.82
CA ASN A 57 1.22 12.51 -8.52
C ASN A 57 1.35 12.22 -7.01
N ALA A 58 0.99 13.19 -6.17
CA ALA A 58 1.01 13.02 -4.72
C ALA A 58 -0.02 11.96 -4.28
N PHE A 59 -1.22 11.97 -4.87
CA PHE A 59 -2.26 10.99 -4.57
C PHE A 59 -1.85 9.58 -4.98
N GLU A 60 -1.27 9.41 -6.17
CA GLU A 60 -0.74 8.11 -6.61
C GLU A 60 0.31 7.55 -5.64
N GLN A 61 1.25 8.39 -5.19
CA GLN A 61 2.26 7.99 -4.20
C GLN A 61 1.63 7.57 -2.87
N VAL A 62 0.62 8.30 -2.41
CA VAL A 62 -0.13 7.95 -1.20
C VAL A 62 -0.80 6.58 -1.36
N ILE A 63 -1.44 6.31 -2.50
CA ILE A 63 -2.04 4.99 -2.75
C ILE A 63 -0.96 3.90 -2.82
N MET A 64 0.20 4.16 -3.43
CA MET A 64 1.32 3.21 -3.46
C MET A 64 1.83 2.85 -2.05
N MET A 65 1.94 3.83 -1.16
CA MET A 65 2.30 3.59 0.23
C MET A 65 1.18 2.86 0.97
N PHE A 66 -0.07 3.28 0.76
CA PHE A 66 -1.25 2.69 1.37
C PHE A 66 -1.36 1.20 1.04
N ARG A 67 -1.14 0.79 -0.21
CA ARG A 67 -1.15 -0.63 -0.62
C ARG A 67 -0.27 -1.50 0.26
N LYS A 68 0.95 -1.02 0.58
CA LYS A 68 1.90 -1.77 1.40
C LYS A 68 1.44 -1.86 2.85
N SER A 69 1.09 -0.72 3.45
CA SER A 69 0.63 -0.69 4.85
C SER A 69 -0.66 -1.47 5.03
N PHE A 70 -1.61 -1.35 4.11
CA PHE A 70 -2.89 -2.06 4.16
C PHE A 70 -2.71 -3.59 4.12
N ILE A 71 -1.93 -4.15 3.19
CA ILE A 71 -1.69 -5.61 3.11
C ILE A 71 -0.88 -6.12 4.31
N HIS A 72 0.04 -5.30 4.82
CA HIS A 72 0.82 -5.63 6.00
C HIS A 72 -0.10 -5.72 7.23
N ASP A 73 -0.85 -4.65 7.50
CA ASP A 73 -1.67 -4.51 8.71
C ASP A 73 -2.94 -5.37 8.64
N SER A 74 -3.39 -5.77 7.44
CA SER A 74 -4.54 -6.66 7.29
C SER A 74 -4.35 -8.01 7.97
N VAL A 75 -3.11 -8.49 8.13
CA VAL A 75 -2.84 -9.75 8.84
C VAL A 75 -3.37 -9.66 10.28
N LEU A 76 -2.94 -8.63 11.02
CA LEU A 76 -3.38 -8.37 12.39
C LEU A 76 -4.86 -7.98 12.44
N MET A 77 -5.31 -7.13 11.51
CA MET A 77 -6.70 -6.67 11.50
C MET A 77 -7.70 -7.81 11.25
N MET A 78 -7.32 -8.85 10.49
CA MET A 78 -8.14 -10.05 10.31
C MET A 78 -8.24 -10.90 11.58
N GLU A 79 -7.24 -10.89 12.46
CA GLU A 79 -7.29 -11.59 13.75
C GLU A 79 -8.14 -10.84 14.75
N LEU A 80 -7.99 -9.52 14.82
CA LEU A 80 -8.75 -8.65 15.73
C LEU A 80 -10.22 -8.53 15.33
N TYR A 81 -10.50 -8.48 14.02
CA TYR A 81 -11.83 -8.21 13.47
C TYR A 81 -12.22 -9.19 12.36
N PRO A 82 -12.36 -10.50 12.65
CA PRO A 82 -12.53 -11.53 11.62
C PRO A 82 -13.82 -11.41 10.80
N CYS A 83 -14.85 -10.73 11.32
CA CYS A 83 -16.15 -10.62 10.69
C CYS A 83 -16.30 -9.41 9.74
N TYR A 84 -15.22 -8.68 9.45
CA TYR A 84 -15.29 -7.50 8.58
C TYR A 84 -15.52 -7.92 7.11
N PRO A 85 -16.47 -7.30 6.38
CA PRO A 85 -16.78 -7.67 4.99
C PRO A 85 -15.60 -7.55 4.02
N ILE A 86 -14.65 -6.66 4.31
CA ILE A 86 -13.47 -6.44 3.46
C ILE A 86 -12.64 -7.71 3.28
N TRP A 87 -12.63 -8.62 4.25
CA TRP A 87 -11.89 -9.88 4.21
C TRP A 87 -12.42 -10.89 3.20
N GLN A 88 -13.64 -10.70 2.70
CA GLN A 88 -14.22 -11.53 1.63
C GLN A 88 -13.64 -11.19 0.24
N HIS A 89 -12.87 -10.11 0.14
CA HIS A 89 -12.23 -9.75 -1.12
C HIS A 89 -11.19 -10.80 -1.54
N SER A 90 -11.18 -11.16 -2.83
CA SER A 90 -10.37 -12.25 -3.38
C SER A 90 -8.86 -12.13 -3.11
N ILE A 91 -8.37 -10.90 -2.92
CA ILE A 91 -6.96 -10.64 -2.57
C ILE A 91 -6.52 -11.34 -1.28
N PHE A 92 -7.44 -11.56 -0.32
CA PHE A 92 -7.14 -12.22 0.94
C PHE A 92 -7.14 -13.76 0.84
N SER A 93 -7.65 -14.29 -0.28
CA SER A 93 -7.55 -15.70 -0.65
C SER A 93 -6.40 -15.96 -1.62
N ASP A 94 -5.66 -14.93 -2.02
CA ASP A 94 -4.55 -15.04 -2.96
C ASP A 94 -3.42 -15.90 -2.35
N PRO A 95 -2.85 -16.87 -3.09
CA PRO A 95 -1.76 -17.69 -2.58
C PRO A 95 -0.56 -16.88 -2.07
N ALA A 96 -0.24 -15.74 -2.70
CA ALA A 96 0.82 -14.86 -2.25
C ALA A 96 0.48 -14.17 -0.91
N TYR A 97 -0.79 -13.81 -0.70
CA TYR A 97 -1.25 -13.27 0.58
C TYR A 97 -1.21 -14.32 1.67
N LEU A 98 -1.72 -15.54 1.41
CA LEU A 98 -1.71 -16.63 2.39
C LEU A 98 -0.28 -17.01 2.80
N SER A 99 0.65 -17.03 1.85
CA SER A 99 2.08 -17.25 2.12
C SER A 99 2.66 -16.13 2.99
N PHE A 100 2.38 -14.87 2.65
CA PHE A 100 2.82 -13.70 3.43
C PHE A 100 2.25 -13.71 4.85
N LYS A 101 0.94 -13.95 5.01
CA LYS A 101 0.26 -14.06 6.31
C LYS A 101 0.94 -15.09 7.20
N ARG A 102 1.29 -16.26 6.65
CA ARG A 102 2.02 -17.32 7.36
C ARG A 102 3.41 -16.88 7.80
N GLN A 103 4.14 -16.14 6.96
CA GLN A 103 5.47 -15.63 7.31
C GLN A 103 5.42 -14.63 8.46
N VAL A 104 4.41 -13.75 8.47
CA VAL A 104 4.20 -12.80 9.59
C VAL A 104 3.99 -13.55 10.90
N HIS A 105 3.20 -14.64 10.89
CA HIS A 105 2.99 -15.48 12.08
C HIS A 105 4.23 -16.26 12.54
N ILE A 106 5.24 -16.46 11.69
CA ILE A 106 6.48 -17.16 12.06
C ILE A 106 7.44 -16.22 12.80
N ILE A 107 7.33 -14.91 12.56
CA ILE A 107 8.29 -13.90 13.06
C ILE A 107 7.71 -13.08 14.23
N ALA A 108 6.40 -13.15 14.46
CA ALA A 108 5.72 -12.55 15.62
C ALA A 108 5.82 -13.46 16.86
#